data_AF-A0A7S0W0X0-F1
#
_entry.id   AF-A0A7S0W0X0-F1
#
_cell.length_a   1.000
_cell.length_b   1.000
_cell.length_c   1.000
_cell.angle_alpha   90.00
_cell.angle_beta   90.00
_cell.angle_gamma   90.00
#
_symmetry.space_group_name_H-M   'P 1'
#
loop_
_entity.id
_entity.type
_entity.pdbx_description
1 polymer ?
#
loop_
_entity_poly.entity_id
_entity_poly.type
_entity_poly.pdbx_seq_one_letter_code
_entity_poly.pdbx_strand_id
1 'polypeptide(L)'
;QAYMWMQALEMIVVFSEVPEKFLEELRHLTIRHIKYGVKAEYIKPFGKAVMTGLEDLFGEAWNPVTEVAWKVLWQRVSTCVTRSLNVGTNLITVSLVNGDLDKLQDAITCAPRNERV
;
A
#
# COMPACT_ATOMS: atom_id res chain seq x y z
N GLN A 1 -3.19 16.28 2.11
CA GLN A 1 -3.23 15.39 0.93
C GLN A 1 -1.90 15.33 0.19
N ALA A 2 -1.18 16.46 -0.01
CA ALA A 2 0.16 16.49 -0.63
C ALA A 2 1.26 15.69 0.12
N TYR A 3 1.14 15.54 1.44
CA TYR A 3 2.10 14.79 2.26
C TYR A 3 2.20 13.29 1.88
N MET A 4 1.07 12.66 1.50
CA MET A 4 1.10 11.25 1.08
C MET A 4 1.76 11.05 -0.28
N TRP A 5 1.67 12.05 -1.16
CA TRP A 5 2.32 12.04 -2.47
C TRP A 5 3.84 12.16 -2.36
N MET A 6 4.32 13.06 -1.50
CA MET A 6 5.75 13.20 -1.20
C MET A 6 6.34 11.91 -0.61
N GLN A 7 5.62 11.26 0.32
CA GLN A 7 6.06 9.97 0.88
C GLN A 7 6.11 8.84 -0.16
N ALA A 8 5.17 8.82 -1.11
CA ALA A 8 5.21 7.84 -2.20
C ALA A 8 6.43 8.05 -3.12
N LEU A 9 6.77 9.31 -3.41
CA LEU A 9 7.94 9.66 -4.23
C LEU A 9 9.26 9.41 -3.49
N GLU A 10 9.38 9.75 -2.20
CA GLU A 10 10.55 9.40 -1.37
C GLU A 10 10.77 7.89 -1.32
N MET A 11 9.70 7.10 -1.14
CA MET A 11 9.80 5.65 -1.07
C MET A 11 10.28 5.03 -2.40
N ILE A 12 9.96 5.67 -3.52
CA ILE A 12 10.42 5.30 -4.86
C ILE A 12 11.90 5.64 -5.07
N VAL A 13 12.41 6.72 -4.48
CA VAL A 13 13.85 7.03 -4.50
C VAL A 13 14.62 6.05 -3.61
N VAL A 14 14.11 5.76 -2.40
CA VAL A 14 14.69 4.79 -1.44
C VAL A 14 14.75 3.38 -2.02
N PHE A 15 13.81 3.00 -2.91
CA PHE A 15 13.82 1.73 -3.63
C PHE A 15 15.11 1.47 -4.41
N SER A 16 15.77 2.51 -4.91
CA SER A 16 16.97 2.37 -5.75
C SER A 16 18.24 2.01 -4.97
N GLU A 17 18.27 2.23 -3.65
CA GLU A 17 19.49 2.11 -2.85
C GLU A 17 19.52 0.85 -1.98
N VAL A 18 18.40 0.46 -1.33
CA VAL A 18 18.37 -0.70 -0.41
C VAL A 18 17.00 -1.42 -0.44
N PRO A 19 16.88 -2.56 -1.15
CA PRO A 19 15.62 -3.28 -1.32
C PRO A 19 14.92 -3.71 -0.01
N GLU A 20 15.70 -4.03 1.03
CA GLU A 20 15.18 -4.48 2.32
C GLU A 20 14.49 -3.34 3.09
N LYS A 21 15.13 -2.16 3.16
CA LYS A 21 14.56 -0.96 3.77
C LYS A 21 13.28 -0.53 3.07
N PHE A 22 13.24 -0.65 1.74
CA PHE A 22 12.05 -0.36 0.97
C PHE A 22 10.85 -1.23 1.39
N LEU A 23 11.05 -2.53 1.61
CA LEU A 23 9.97 -3.42 2.04
C LEU A 23 9.47 -3.10 3.44
N GLU A 24 10.36 -2.70 4.35
CA GLU A 24 10.00 -2.26 5.70
C GLU A 24 9.15 -0.99 5.68
N GLU A 25 9.60 0.04 4.95
CA GLU A 25 8.85 1.29 4.78
C GLU A 25 7.48 1.06 4.12
N LEU A 26 7.43 0.16 3.13
CA LEU A 26 6.19 -0.20 2.47
C LEU A 26 5.19 -0.90 3.42
N ARG A 27 5.68 -1.68 4.39
CA ARG A 27 4.82 -2.25 5.45
C ARG A 27 4.28 -1.15 6.36
N HIS A 28 5.12 -0.23 6.84
CA HIS A 28 4.67 0.89 7.66
C HIS A 28 3.63 1.75 6.93
N LEU A 29 3.86 2.03 5.64
CA LEU A 29 2.89 2.72 4.79
C LEU A 29 1.57 1.95 4.73
N THR A 30 1.62 0.63 4.50
CA THR A 30 0.41 -0.16 4.35
C THR A 30 -0.40 -0.23 5.65
N ILE A 31 0.25 -0.34 6.82
CA ILE A 31 -0.43 -0.30 8.12
C ILE A 31 -1.22 1.00 8.30
N ARG A 32 -0.64 2.14 7.90
CA ARG A 32 -1.36 3.43 7.91
C ARG A 32 -2.55 3.41 6.95
N HIS A 33 -2.42 2.84 5.76
CA HIS A 33 -3.52 2.73 4.79
C HIS A 33 -4.65 1.81 5.28
N ILE A 34 -4.33 0.73 6.00
CA ILE A 34 -5.33 -0.10 6.70
C ILE A 34 -6.07 0.75 7.73
N LYS A 35 -5.33 1.51 8.55
CA LYS A 35 -5.91 2.41 9.56
C LYS A 35 -6.86 3.44 8.96
N TYR A 36 -6.52 3.97 7.78
CA TYR A 36 -7.37 4.93 7.06
C TYR A 36 -8.59 4.29 6.37
N GLY A 37 -8.73 2.96 6.41
CA GLY A 37 -9.83 2.26 5.75
C GLY A 37 -9.70 2.18 4.23
N VAL A 38 -8.48 2.28 3.69
CA VAL A 38 -8.24 2.17 2.25
C VAL A 38 -8.57 0.75 1.78
N LYS A 39 -9.40 0.65 0.74
CA LYS A 39 -9.73 -0.63 0.11
C LYS A 39 -8.74 -0.95 -1.01
N ALA A 40 -8.43 -2.23 -1.15
CA ALA A 40 -7.56 -2.74 -2.23
C ALA A 40 -8.05 -2.35 -3.63
N GLU A 41 -9.38 -2.27 -3.83
CA GLU A 41 -10.00 -1.86 -5.10
C GLU A 41 -9.60 -0.44 -5.55
N TYR A 42 -9.19 0.43 -4.62
CA TYR A 42 -8.76 1.80 -4.92
C TYR A 42 -7.33 1.90 -5.45
N ILE A 43 -6.50 0.87 -5.26
CA ILE A 43 -5.08 0.91 -5.66
C ILE A 43 -4.93 0.98 -7.19
N LYS A 44 -5.78 0.27 -7.94
CA LYS A 44 -5.75 0.27 -9.41
C LYS A 44 -6.11 1.64 -10.02
N PRO A 45 -7.25 2.28 -9.70
CA PRO A 45 -7.55 3.62 -10.21
C PRO A 45 -6.55 4.67 -9.71
N PHE A 46 -6.07 4.55 -8.47
CA PHE A 46 -5.00 5.42 -7.96
C PHE A 46 -3.72 5.31 -8.81
N GLY A 47 -3.30 4.09 -9.16
CA GLY A 47 -2.15 3.85 -10.02
C GLY A 47 -2.26 4.49 -11.41
N LYS A 48 -3.46 4.54 -11.99
CA LYS A 48 -3.69 5.27 -13.24
C LYS A 48 -3.43 6.76 -13.08
N ALA A 49 -3.97 7.36 -12.01
CA ALA A 49 -3.76 8.77 -11.71
C ALA A 49 -2.29 9.10 -11.45
N VAL A 50 -1.55 8.20 -10.77
CA VAL A 50 -0.10 8.32 -10.57
C VAL A 50 0.62 8.37 -11.93
N MET A 51 0.32 7.42 -12.83
CA MET A 51 0.98 7.37 -14.15
C MET A 51 0.70 8.61 -15.00
N THR A 52 -0.57 9.05 -15.05
CA THR A 52 -0.92 10.30 -15.75
C THR A 52 -0.20 11.51 -15.16
N GLY A 53 -0.13 11.62 -13.82
CA GLY A 53 0.58 12.71 -13.18
C GLY A 53 2.10 12.69 -13.43
N LEU A 54 2.70 11.50 -13.56
CA LEU A 54 4.13 11.37 -13.92
C LEU A 54 4.38 11.74 -15.37
N GLU A 55 3.51 11.32 -16.29
CA GLU A 55 3.56 11.69 -17.71
C GLU A 55 3.48 13.22 -17.86
N ASP A 56 2.51 13.86 -17.20
CA ASP A 56 2.37 15.32 -17.20
C ASP A 56 3.60 16.03 -16.59
N LEU A 57 4.16 15.48 -15.51
CA LEU A 57 5.33 16.05 -14.81
C LEU A 57 6.61 15.97 -15.64
N PHE A 58 6.84 14.83 -16.30
CA PHE A 58 8.06 14.60 -17.07
C PHE A 58 8.01 15.23 -18.46
N GLY A 59 6.82 15.43 -19.04
CA GLY A 59 6.65 16.06 -20.34
C GLY A 59 7.50 15.37 -21.41
N GLU A 60 8.40 16.11 -22.05
CA GLU A 60 9.30 15.57 -23.08
C GLU A 60 10.25 14.46 -22.59
N ALA A 61 10.54 14.41 -21.28
CA ALA A 61 11.35 13.34 -20.69
C ALA A 61 10.56 12.02 -20.53
N TRP A 62 9.24 12.04 -20.66
CA TRP A 62 8.40 10.85 -20.65
C TRP A 62 8.52 10.11 -21.99
N ASN A 63 9.45 9.16 -22.04
CA ASN A 63 9.67 8.30 -23.18
C ASN A 63 9.33 6.84 -22.84
N PRO A 64 9.32 5.91 -23.82
CA PRO A 64 8.97 4.51 -23.58
C PRO A 64 9.82 3.82 -22.50
N VAL A 65 11.08 4.21 -22.35
CA VAL A 65 11.98 3.63 -21.33
C VAL A 65 11.56 4.07 -19.93
N THR A 66 11.32 5.37 -19.73
CA THR A 66 10.87 5.91 -18.45
C THR A 66 9.48 5.40 -18.08
N GLU A 67 8.55 5.36 -19.04
CA GLU A 67 7.20 4.84 -18.83
C GLU A 67 7.23 3.38 -18.32
N VAL A 68 8.01 2.52 -18.98
CA VAL A 68 8.15 1.12 -18.57
C VAL A 68 8.77 1.01 -17.17
N ALA A 69 9.82 1.79 -16.87
CA ALA A 69 10.46 1.77 -15.56
C ALA A 69 9.47 2.15 -14.44
N TRP A 70 8.70 3.21 -14.64
CA TRP A 70 7.68 3.64 -13.68
C TRP A 70 6.54 2.63 -13.52
N LYS A 71 6.08 2.02 -14.61
CA LYS A 71 5.08 0.94 -14.54
C LYS A 71 5.58 -0.27 -13.76
N VAL A 72 6.81 -0.72 -14.00
CA VAL A 72 7.41 -1.86 -13.27
C VAL A 72 7.52 -1.54 -11.78
N LEU A 73 8.00 -0.34 -11.44
CA LEU A 73 8.12 0.09 -10.06
C LEU A 73 6.75 0.13 -9.36
N TRP A 74 5.78 0.79 -9.99
CA TRP A 74 4.43 0.88 -9.45
C TRP A 74 3.78 -0.50 -9.31
N GLN A 75 4.01 -1.41 -10.25
CA GLN A 75 3.50 -2.78 -10.15
C GLN A 75 4.04 -3.47 -8.90
N ARG A 76 5.34 -3.31 -8.57
CA ARG A 76 5.91 -3.88 -7.34
C ARG A 76 5.28 -3.29 -6.09
N VAL A 77 5.17 -1.96 -6.02
CA VAL A 77 4.51 -1.23 -4.91
C VAL A 77 3.07 -1.71 -4.74
N SER A 78 2.28 -1.62 -5.80
CA SER A 78 0.85 -1.91 -5.77
C SER A 78 0.56 -3.38 -5.46
N THR A 79 1.35 -4.33 -5.98
CA THR A 79 1.22 -5.75 -5.62
C THR A 79 1.42 -5.97 -4.12
N CYS A 80 2.47 -5.40 -3.54
CA CYS A 80 2.77 -5.52 -2.11
C CYS A 80 1.67 -4.88 -1.24
N VAL A 81 1.26 -3.65 -1.56
CA VAL A 81 0.22 -2.92 -0.81
C VAL A 81 -1.13 -3.63 -0.93
N THR A 82 -1.55 -4.02 -2.14
CA THR A 82 -2.83 -4.71 -2.38
C THR A 82 -2.90 -6.02 -1.62
N ARG A 83 -1.83 -6.82 -1.65
CA ARG A 83 -1.77 -8.09 -0.90
C ARG A 83 -1.91 -7.84 0.60
N SER A 84 -1.15 -6.89 1.13
CA SER A 84 -1.17 -6.55 2.55
C SER A 84 -2.52 -5.96 2.99
N LEU A 85 -3.19 -5.17 2.16
CA LEU A 85 -4.55 -4.68 2.42
C LEU A 85 -5.56 -5.83 2.46
N ASN A 86 -5.52 -6.75 1.50
CA ASN A 86 -6.43 -7.89 1.47
C ASN A 86 -6.26 -8.80 2.70
N VAL A 87 -5.03 -8.99 3.18
CA VAL A 87 -4.77 -9.81 4.38
C VAL A 87 -5.08 -9.05 5.67
N GLY A 88 -4.70 -7.77 5.73
CA GLY A 88 -4.70 -6.96 6.94
C GLY A 88 -5.99 -6.19 7.23
N THR A 89 -7.02 -6.32 6.39
CA THR A 89 -8.33 -5.67 6.61
C THR A 89 -9.33 -6.56 7.35
N ASN A 90 -8.90 -7.71 7.89
CA ASN A 90 -9.73 -8.51 8.79
C ASN A 90 -10.00 -7.77 10.11
N LEU A 91 -11.11 -8.11 10.78
CA LEU A 91 -11.56 -7.44 12.00
C LEU A 91 -10.50 -7.44 13.11
N ILE A 92 -9.76 -8.54 13.28
CA ILE A 92 -8.69 -8.65 14.29
C ILE A 92 -7.60 -7.60 14.03
N THR A 93 -7.13 -7.50 12.79
CA THR A 93 -6.03 -6.61 12.41
C THR A 93 -6.47 -5.14 12.47
N VAL A 94 -7.69 -4.84 12.01
CA VAL A 94 -8.25 -3.48 12.07
C VAL A 94 -8.44 -3.02 13.52
N SER A 95 -8.99 -3.87 14.39
CA SER A 95 -9.16 -3.55 15.81
C SER A 95 -7.81 -3.34 16.51
N LEU A 96 -6.81 -4.19 16.21
CA LEU A 96 -5.45 -4.06 16.74
C LEU A 96 -4.78 -2.74 16.31
N VAL A 97 -4.83 -2.40 15.01
CA VAL A 97 -4.21 -1.17 14.48
C VAL A 97 -4.88 0.10 15.01
N ASN A 98 -6.16 0.03 15.36
CA ASN A 98 -6.91 1.14 15.94
C ASN A 98 -6.82 1.21 17.47
N GLY A 99 -6.29 0.19 18.14
CA GLY A 99 -6.28 0.11 19.60
C GLY A 99 -7.67 -0.05 20.21
N ASP A 100 -8.62 -0.63 19.47
CA ASP A 100 -10.01 -0.85 19.90
C ASP A 100 -10.13 -2.23 20.58
N LEU A 101 -10.02 -2.23 21.91
CA LEU A 101 -10.01 -3.46 22.71
C LEU A 101 -11.34 -4.21 22.65
N ASP A 102 -12.47 -3.50 22.64
CA ASP A 102 -13.80 -4.11 22.63
C ASP A 102 -14.03 -4.86 21.31
N LYS A 103 -13.78 -4.18 20.16
CA LYS A 103 -13.89 -4.83 18.86
C LYS A 103 -12.85 -5.94 18.66
N LEU A 104 -11.68 -5.84 19.29
CA LEU A 104 -10.68 -6.90 19.24
C LEU A 104 -11.20 -8.14 19.97
N GLN A 105 -11.79 -7.96 21.15
CA GLN A 105 -12.36 -9.05 21.93
C GLN A 105 -13.51 -9.73 21.17
N ASP A 106 -14.43 -8.95 20.61
CA ASP A 106 -15.51 -9.48 19.77
C ASP A 106 -14.96 -10.27 18.58
N ALA A 107 -13.98 -9.72 17.85
CA ALA A 107 -13.38 -10.38 16.69
C ALA A 107 -12.68 -11.70 17.05
N ILE A 108 -12.05 -11.80 18.22
CA ILE A 108 -11.38 -13.01 18.69
C ILE A 108 -12.38 -14.07 19.18
N THR A 109 -13.50 -13.66 19.77
CA THR A 109 -14.53 -14.61 20.25
C THR A 109 -15.29 -15.28 19.10
N CYS A 110 -15.50 -14.56 18.00
CA CYS A 110 -16.16 -15.09 16.80
C CYS A 110 -15.20 -15.86 15.86
N ALA A 111 -13.89 -15.87 16.13
CA ALA A 111 -12.92 -16.58 15.30
C ALA A 111 -12.98 -18.10 15.57
N PRO A 112 -13.22 -18.96 14.55
CA PRO A 112 -13.30 -20.40 14.75
C PRO A 112 -11.96 -20.92 15.26
N ARG A 113 -11.92 -21.43 16.50
CA ARG A 113 -10.77 -22.16 17.03
C ARG A 113 -11.00 -23.65 16.81
N ASN A 114 -9.98 -24.33 16.27
CA ASN A 114 -9.92 -25.78 15.97
C ASN A 114 -10.52 -26.28 14.64
N GLU A 115 -10.94 -25.41 13.72
CA GLU A 115 -11.24 -25.79 12.33
C GLU A 115 -10.21 -25.14 11.38
N ARG A 116 -9.02 -25.71 11.30
CA ARG A 116 -8.15 -25.45 10.13
C ARG A 116 -8.49 -26.51 9.09
N VAL A 117 -9.22 -26.11 8.05
CA VAL A 117 -9.40 -26.91 6.82
C VAL A 117 -8.12 -26.87 5.99
#